data_AF-A0A947BMJ6-F1
#
_entry.id   AF-A0A947BMJ6-F1
#
_cell.length_a   1.000
_cell.length_b   1.000
_cell.length_c   1.000
_cell.angle_alpha   90.00
_cell.angle_beta   90.00
_cell.angle_gamma   90.00
#
_symmetry.space_group_name_H-M   'P 1'
#
loop_
_entity.id
_entity.type
_entity.pdbx_description
1 polymer ?
#
loop_
_entity_poly.entity_id
_entity_poly.type
_entity_poly.pdbx_seq_one_letter_code
_entity_poly.pdbx_strand_id
1 'polypeptide(L)' 'MSGPIKFDSGLNGINNGLAGIQKTASQVASKEAMEADNPVDTAKSMVDLKIYSHQVEASAMVVKITDQVLGAIIDIKA' A
#
# COMPACT_ATOMS: atom_id res chain seq x y z
N MET A 1 -0.36 -9.59 -23.43
CA MET A 1 -1.76 -10.09 -23.45
C MET A 1 -2.17 -10.37 -22.02
N SER A 2 -3.26 -9.75 -21.59
CA SER A 2 -3.74 -9.62 -20.22
C SER A 2 -4.03 -10.96 -19.54
N GLY A 3 -3.27 -11.30 -18.50
CA GLY A 3 -3.62 -12.36 -17.57
C GLY A 3 -4.73 -11.90 -16.61
N PRO A 4 -5.52 -12.83 -16.04
CA PRO A 4 -6.58 -12.51 -15.08
C PRO A 4 -6.01 -11.65 -13.94
N ILE A 5 -6.80 -10.67 -13.50
CA ILE A 5 -6.45 -9.71 -12.45
C ILE A 5 -5.87 -10.50 -11.26
N LYS A 6 -4.58 -10.32 -10.99
CA LYS A 6 -3.88 -11.10 -9.97
C LYS A 6 -4.25 -10.56 -8.60
N PHE A 7 -5.33 -11.08 -8.02
CA PHE A 7 -5.72 -10.89 -6.62
C PHE A 7 -4.52 -11.01 -5.67
N ASP A 8 -3.66 -12.00 -5.94
CA ASP A 8 -2.38 -12.22 -5.26
C ASP A 8 -1.43 -11.00 -5.31
N SER A 9 -1.37 -10.29 -6.43
CA SER A 9 -0.56 -9.05 -6.53
C SER A 9 -1.15 -7.91 -5.70
N GLY A 10 -2.48 -7.86 -5.53
CA GLY A 10 -3.13 -6.93 -4.60
C GLY A 10 -2.82 -7.27 -3.13
N LEU A 11 -2.93 -8.53 -2.74
CA LEU A 11 -2.55 -8.96 -1.38
C LEU A 11 -1.07 -8.72 -1.08
N ASN A 12 -0.18 -9.04 -2.02
CA ASN A 12 1.24 -8.76 -1.90
C ASN A 12 1.53 -7.25 -1.79
N GLY A 13 0.80 -6.41 -2.53
CA GLY A 13 0.91 -4.95 -2.44
C GLY A 13 0.47 -4.40 -1.08
N ILE A 14 -0.61 -4.93 -0.50
CA ILE A 14 -1.06 -4.58 0.86
C ILE A 14 0.00 -4.96 1.90
N ASN A 15 0.53 -6.20 1.85
CA ASN A 15 1.55 -6.66 2.79
C ASN A 15 2.83 -5.83 2.72
N ASN A 16 3.31 -5.52 1.51
CA ASN A 16 4.51 -4.70 1.32
C ASN A 16 4.29 -3.25 1.78
N GLY A 17 3.12 -2.67 1.47
CA GLY A 17 2.79 -1.31 1.91
C GLY A 17 2.64 -1.20 3.42
N LEU A 18 2.02 -2.18 4.09
CA LEU A 18 1.93 -2.23 5.55
C LEU A 18 3.31 -2.36 6.21
N ALA A 19 4.19 -3.20 5.68
CA ALA A 19 5.57 -3.32 6.18
C ALA A 19 6.36 -2.01 6.01
N GLY A 20 6.19 -1.32 4.88
CA GLY A 20 6.78 0.00 4.62
C GLY A 20 6.26 1.06 5.60
N ILE A 21 4.94 1.14 5.81
CA ILE A 21 4.31 2.04 6.78
C ILE A 21 4.87 1.79 8.17
N GLN A 22 4.92 0.54 8.62
CA GLN A 22 5.36 0.20 9.97
C GLN A 22 6.83 0.59 10.21
N LYS A 23 7.70 0.31 9.23
CA LYS A 23 9.11 0.71 9.27
C LYS A 23 9.27 2.22 9.26
N THR A 24 8.62 2.93 8.34
CA THR A 24 8.79 4.38 8.22
C THR A 24 8.12 5.14 9.38
N ALA A 25 6.96 4.68 9.87
CA ALA A 25 6.34 5.21 11.08
C ALA A 25 7.25 5.02 12.31
N SER A 26 7.91 3.87 12.43
CA SER A 26 8.88 3.66 13.51
C SER A 26 10.10 4.57 13.40
N GLN A 27 10.57 4.88 12.18
CA GLN A 27 11.65 5.83 11.94
C GLN A 27 11.23 7.27 12.27
N VAL A 28 10.03 7.71 11.86
CA VAL A 28 9.50 9.05 12.19
C VAL A 28 9.25 9.21 13.69
N ALA A 29 8.80 8.15 14.37
CA ALA A 29 8.56 8.14 15.80
C ALA A 29 9.84 7.90 16.63
N SER A 30 10.97 7.58 16.00
CA SER A 30 12.21 7.27 16.71
C SER A 30 12.81 8.54 17.31
N LYS A 31 13.52 8.38 18.43
CA LYS A 31 14.26 9.49 19.05
C LYS A 31 15.30 10.06 18.10
N GLU A 32 15.90 9.24 17.23
CA GLU A 32 16.86 9.71 16.23
C GLU A 32 16.23 10.68 15.22
N ALA A 33 14.95 10.52 14.85
CA ALA A 33 14.25 11.49 14.00
C ALA A 33 13.86 12.78 14.75
N MET A 34 13.61 12.70 16.06
CA MET A 34 13.31 13.87 16.89
C MET A 34 14.57 14.67 17.26
N GLU A 35 15.73 14.01 17.36
CA GLU A 35 17.04 14.60 17.60
C GLU A 35 17.81 14.88 16.29
N ALA A 36 17.25 14.50 15.13
CA ALA A 36 17.84 14.79 13.83
C ALA A 36 17.89 16.29 13.58
N ASP A 37 19.09 16.85 13.61
CA ASP A 37 19.39 18.27 13.33
C ASP A 37 19.13 18.68 11.85
N ASN A 38 18.52 17.80 11.05
CA ASN A 38 18.26 17.99 9.62
C ASN A 38 16.78 17.78 9.25
N PRO A 39 16.02 18.86 8.99
CA PRO A 39 14.61 18.80 8.59
C PRO A 39 14.32 17.99 7.31
N VAL A 40 15.32 17.80 6.44
CA VAL A 40 15.19 17.09 5.16
C VAL A 40 14.89 15.60 5.37
N ASP A 41 15.44 14.97 6.41
CA ASP A 41 15.30 13.52 6.63
C ASP A 41 13.92 13.16 7.21
N THR A 42 13.37 14.04 8.04
CA THR A 42 11.99 13.93 8.54
C THR A 42 10.98 14.14 7.42
N ALA A 43 11.18 15.16 6.57
CA ALA A 43 10.32 15.41 5.41
C ALA A 43 10.33 14.22 4.43
N LYS A 44 11.52 13.65 4.16
CA LYS A 44 11.66 12.44 3.34
C LYS A 44 10.88 11.26 3.91
N SER A 45 10.99 11.02 5.22
CA SER A 45 10.28 9.93 5.90
C SER A 45 8.75 10.10 5.83
N MET A 46 8.23 11.33 5.91
CA MET A 46 6.80 11.59 5.72
C MET A 46 6.32 11.35 4.28
N VAL A 47 7.15 11.72 3.28
CA VAL A 47 6.86 11.44 1.87
C VAL A 47 6.84 9.93 1.62
N ASP A 48 7.81 9.19 2.14
CA ASP A 48 7.87 7.73 2.00
C ASP A 48 6.64 7.05 2.64
N LEU A 49 6.21 7.52 3.83
CA LEU A 49 4.95 7.10 4.46
C LEU A 49 3.73 7.32 3.55
N LYS A 50 3.65 8.48 2.90
CA LYS A 50 2.55 8.82 1.98
C LYS A 50 2.56 7.91 0.76
N ILE A 51 3.74 7.62 0.20
CA ILE A 51 3.90 6.68 -0.93
C ILE A 51 3.41 5.28 -0.54
N TYR A 52 3.83 4.76 0.62
CA TYR A 52 3.37 3.44 1.07
C TYR A 52 1.86 3.41 1.35
N SER A 53 1.29 4.50 1.89
CA SER A 53 -0.17 4.62 2.06
C SER A 53 -0.91 4.51 0.72
N HIS A 54 -0.44 5.22 -0.30
CA HIS A 54 -1.04 5.12 -1.64
C HIS A 54 -0.85 3.75 -2.27
N GLN A 55 0.25 3.06 -1.98
CA GLN A 55 0.47 1.68 -2.43
C GLN A 55 -0.54 0.71 -1.82
N VAL A 56 -0.83 0.83 -0.52
CA VAL A 56 -1.88 0.02 0.14
C VAL A 56 -3.25 0.33 -0.45
N GLU A 57 -3.59 1.62 -0.64
CA GLU A 57 -4.87 2.05 -1.21
C GLU A 57 -5.09 1.53 -2.63
N ALA A 58 -4.07 1.66 -3.50
CA ALA A 58 -4.10 1.13 -4.85
C ALA A 58 -4.27 -0.40 -4.86
N SER A 59 -3.58 -1.10 -3.96
CA SER A 59 -3.67 -2.55 -3.84
C SER A 59 -5.04 -3.01 -3.34
N ALA A 60 -5.64 -2.27 -2.40
CA ALA A 60 -7.01 -2.49 -1.94
C ALA A 60 -8.04 -2.26 -3.07
N MET A 61 -7.82 -1.25 -3.91
CA MET A 61 -8.66 -1.00 -5.09
C MET A 61 -8.59 -2.16 -6.10
N VAL A 62 -7.40 -2.74 -6.34
CA VAL A 62 -7.25 -3.92 -7.22
C VAL A 62 -8.03 -5.13 -6.68
N VAL A 63 -7.94 -5.37 -5.37
CA VAL A 63 -8.70 -6.45 -4.71
C VAL A 63 -10.21 -6.23 -4.87
N LYS A 64 -10.69 -5.00 -4.62
CA LYS A 64 -12.11 -4.64 -4.76
C LYS A 64 -12.62 -4.81 -6.20
N ILE A 65 -11.85 -4.37 -7.19
CA ILE A 65 -12.22 -4.52 -8.61
C ILE A 65 -12.26 -6.00 -8.99
N THR A 66 -11.33 -6.82 -8.47
CA THR A 66 -11.33 -8.26 -8.72
C THR A 66 -12.59 -8.92 -8.19
N ASP A 67 -13.01 -8.57 -6.97
CA ASP A 67 -14.25 -9.06 -6.36
C ASP A 67 -15.50 -8.64 -7.17
N GLN A 68 -15.57 -7.38 -7.59
CA GLN A 68 -16.66 -6.88 -8.44
C GLN A 68 -16.74 -7.59 -9.80
N VAL A 69 -15.61 -7.81 -10.46
CA VAL A 69 -15.56 -8.52 -11.75
C VAL A 69 -15.95 -9.99 -11.56
N LEU A 70 -15.50 -10.63 -10.48
CA LEU A 70 -15.88 -12.01 -10.16
C LEU A 70 -17.39 -12.11 -9.87
N GLY A 71 -17.94 -11.21 -9.06
CA GLY A 71 -19.37 -11.12 -8.77
C GLY A 71 -20.20 -10.91 -10.04
N ALA A 72 -19.77 -10.01 -10.93
CA ALA A 72 -20.43 -9.77 -12.21
C ALA A 72 -20.42 -11.01 -13.13
N ILE A 73 -19.32 -11.79 -13.16
CA ILE A 73 -19.27 -13.05 -13.93
C ILE A 73 -20.24 -14.10 -13.37
N ILE A 74 -20.38 -14.17 -12.04
CA ILE A 74 -21.34 -15.09 -11.39
C ILE A 74 -22.77 -14.65 -11.70
N ASP A 75 -23.07 -13.36 -11.60
CA ASP A 75 -24.41 -12.80 -11.87
C ASP A 75 -24.85 -12.98 -13.33
N ILE A 76 -23.95 -12.85 -14.30
CA ILE A 76 -24.23 -13.12 -15.72
C ILE A 76 -24.57 -14.60 -15.98
N LYS A 77 -24.07 -15.52 -15.14
CA LYS A 77 -24.27 -16.97 -15.29
C LYS A 77 -25.47 -17.51 -14.50
N ALA A 78 -26.02 -16.73 -13.58
CA ALA A 78 -27.23 -17.07 -12.82
C ALA A 78 -28.50 -16.83 -13.65
#